data_AF-A0A7R6SRS0-F1
#
_entry.id   AF-A0A7R6SRS0-F1
#
_cell.length_a   1.000
_cell.length_b   1.000
_cell.length_c   1.000
_cell.angle_alpha   90.00
_cell.angle_beta   90.00
_cell.angle_gamma   90.00
#
_symmetry.space_group_name_H-M   'P 1'
#
loop_
_entity.id
_entity.type
_entity.pdbx_description
1 polymer ?
#
loop_
_entity_poly.entity_id
_entity_poly.type
_entity_poly.pdbx_seq_one_letter_code
_entity_poly.pdbx_strand_id
1 'polypeptide(L)'
;MIKFTRKLALLPALALIALCIPVTQWGLGDINAYPVRYSISKWQSENRLPTHQELNKAQVAIEAALSWDSNPEYYDYQGRLFHYEALISDSPLLQTTALHNALASYQHSTALRPRWAYSQANFALIKALLKEFDEDYKIAIKQAAISGPWENGVNIALAEAGLLGWLSLNPQERKIITDNIQRGIRRNMEHIKIIINRYNKRSLVCANLQRDIYQRKLCGF
;
A
#
# COMPACT_ATOMS: atom_id res chain seq x y z
N MET A 1 -34.73 -33.32 40.01
CA MET A 1 -35.36 -32.73 38.80
C MET A 1 -35.05 -31.24 38.82
N ILE A 2 -33.99 -30.81 38.14
CA ILE A 2 -33.51 -29.42 38.19
C ILE A 2 -34.43 -28.57 37.31
N LYS A 3 -35.27 -27.72 37.92
CA LYS A 3 -36.08 -26.73 37.19
C LYS A 3 -35.15 -25.63 36.69
N PHE A 4 -34.60 -25.80 35.49
CA PHE A 4 -33.90 -24.75 34.77
C PHE A 4 -34.91 -23.63 34.52
N THR A 5 -34.84 -22.55 35.28
CA THR A 5 -35.76 -21.42 35.16
C THR A 5 -35.52 -20.75 33.80
N ARG A 6 -36.57 -20.50 33.02
CA ARG A 6 -36.51 -19.81 31.70
C ARG A 6 -35.65 -18.53 31.73
N LYS A 7 -35.56 -17.86 32.87
CA LYS A 7 -34.72 -16.68 33.10
C LYS A 7 -33.21 -16.95 33.05
N LEU A 8 -32.77 -18.16 33.39
CA LEU A 8 -31.35 -18.56 33.36
C LEU A 8 -30.85 -18.84 31.94
N ALA A 9 -31.75 -19.18 30.99
CA ALA A 9 -31.43 -19.40 29.58
C ALA A 9 -31.45 -18.13 28.72
N LEU A 10 -32.04 -17.03 29.22
CA LEU A 10 -32.10 -15.74 28.48
C LEU A 10 -30.74 -15.02 28.46
N LEU A 11 -29.98 -15.09 29.54
CA LEU A 11 -28.65 -14.47 29.63
C LEU A 11 -27.65 -15.03 28.60
N PRO A 12 -27.46 -16.35 28.45
CA PRO A 12 -26.58 -16.88 27.42
C PRO A 12 -27.10 -16.60 26.00
N ALA A 13 -28.43 -16.60 25.78
CA ALA A 13 -29.00 -16.26 24.47
C ALA A 13 -28.74 -14.80 24.08
N LEU A 14 -28.90 -13.85 25.00
CA LEU A 14 -28.58 -12.44 24.78
C LEU A 14 -27.07 -12.23 24.57
N ALA A 15 -26.24 -12.94 25.31
CA ALA A 15 -24.78 -12.92 25.12
C ALA A 15 -24.38 -13.43 23.71
N LEU A 16 -25.01 -14.51 23.23
CA LEU A 16 -24.78 -15.02 21.88
C LEU A 16 -25.21 -14.02 20.80
N ILE A 17 -26.38 -13.40 20.95
CA ILE A 17 -26.84 -12.37 20.01
C ILE A 17 -25.88 -11.16 20.00
N ALA A 18 -25.40 -10.73 21.16
CA ALA A 18 -24.44 -9.64 21.26
C ALA A 18 -23.11 -9.96 20.54
N LEU A 19 -22.64 -11.21 20.61
CA LEU A 19 -21.45 -11.67 19.90
C LEU A 19 -21.64 -11.76 18.37
N CYS A 20 -22.87 -11.96 17.89
CA CYS A 20 -23.14 -11.96 16.45
C CYS A 20 -22.95 -10.57 15.82
N ILE A 21 -23.19 -9.48 16.56
CA ILE A 21 -23.11 -8.11 16.03
C ILE A 21 -21.74 -7.80 15.40
N PRO A 22 -20.59 -7.90 16.11
CA PRO A 22 -19.29 -7.60 15.50
C PRO A 22 -18.94 -8.54 14.35
N VAL A 23 -19.32 -9.82 14.45
CA VAL A 23 -19.09 -10.80 13.36
C VAL A 23 -19.85 -10.42 12.10
N THR A 24 -21.10 -9.95 12.23
CA THR A 24 -21.88 -9.47 11.08
C THR A 24 -21.28 -8.21 10.46
N GLN A 25 -20.77 -7.28 11.29
CA GLN A 25 -20.10 -6.08 10.79
C GLN A 25 -18.83 -6.42 10.02
N TRP A 26 -17.96 -7.27 10.56
CA TRP A 26 -16.75 -7.74 9.86
C TRP A 26 -17.09 -8.46 8.57
N GLY A 27 -18.07 -9.37 8.60
CA GLY A 27 -18.51 -10.09 7.40
C GLY A 27 -19.05 -9.16 6.31
N LEU A 28 -19.83 -8.14 6.68
CA LEU A 28 -20.32 -7.14 5.73
C LEU A 28 -19.18 -6.24 5.22
N GLY A 29 -18.22 -5.88 6.06
CA GLY A 29 -17.00 -5.19 5.65
C GLY A 29 -16.27 -5.97 4.55
N ASP A 30 -16.00 -7.26 4.79
CA ASP A 30 -15.25 -8.11 3.86
C ASP A 30 -15.98 -8.33 2.54
N ILE A 31 -17.31 -8.51 2.58
CA ILE A 31 -18.13 -8.64 1.37
C ILE A 31 -18.00 -7.40 0.48
N ASN A 32 -17.98 -6.20 1.08
CA ASN A 32 -17.84 -4.95 0.34
C ASN A 32 -16.39 -4.68 -0.09
N ALA A 33 -15.39 -5.13 0.67
CA ALA A 33 -13.97 -4.96 0.33
C ALA A 33 -13.49 -5.95 -0.75
N TYR A 34 -14.08 -7.14 -0.84
CA TYR A 34 -13.71 -8.17 -1.82
C TYR A 34 -13.66 -7.68 -3.29
N PRO A 35 -14.68 -7.00 -3.84
CA PRO A 35 -14.63 -6.48 -5.20
C PRO A 35 -13.52 -5.43 -5.40
N VAL A 36 -13.16 -4.68 -4.36
CA VAL A 36 -12.06 -3.71 -4.40
C VAL A 36 -10.71 -4.42 -4.53
N ARG A 37 -10.46 -5.41 -3.66
CA ARG A 37 -9.27 -6.27 -3.72
C ARG A 37 -9.11 -6.91 -5.08
N TYR A 38 -10.20 -7.50 -5.60
CA TYR A 38 -10.21 -8.14 -6.90
C TYR A 38 -9.88 -7.15 -8.03
N SER A 39 -10.50 -5.98 -8.03
CA SER A 39 -10.26 -4.92 -9.01
C SER A 39 -8.81 -4.46 -9.03
N ILE A 40 -8.23 -4.16 -7.85
CA ILE A 40 -6.83 -3.75 -7.72
C ILE A 40 -5.91 -4.85 -8.25
N SER A 41 -6.12 -6.11 -7.83
CA SER A 41 -5.33 -7.24 -8.30
C SER A 41 -5.41 -7.41 -9.81
N LYS A 42 -6.60 -7.24 -10.39
CA LYS A 42 -6.82 -7.33 -11.84
C LYS A 42 -6.01 -6.27 -12.58
N TRP A 43 -6.14 -4.99 -12.20
CA TRP A 43 -5.43 -3.89 -12.86
C TRP A 43 -3.90 -4.03 -12.76
N GLN A 44 -3.40 -4.50 -11.61
CA GLN A 44 -1.98 -4.81 -11.42
C GLN A 44 -1.51 -5.95 -12.33
N SER A 45 -2.29 -7.04 -12.42
CA SER A 45 -1.94 -8.19 -13.27
C SER A 45 -1.97 -7.87 -14.76
N GLU A 46 -2.89 -7.00 -15.18
CA GLU A 46 -3.03 -6.52 -16.55
C GLU A 46 -2.06 -5.36 -16.86
N ASN A 47 -1.27 -4.92 -15.88
CA ASN A 47 -0.34 -3.80 -15.98
C ASN A 47 -0.97 -2.53 -16.59
N ARG A 48 -2.18 -2.18 -16.12
CA ARG A 48 -2.94 -1.01 -16.60
C ARG A 48 -3.51 -0.20 -15.45
N LEU A 49 -3.91 1.02 -15.75
CA LEU A 49 -4.68 1.87 -14.84
C LEU A 49 -6.19 1.56 -14.98
N PRO A 50 -7.00 1.81 -13.93
CA PRO A 50 -8.44 1.75 -14.03
C PRO A 50 -9.00 2.86 -14.92
N THR A 51 -10.17 2.64 -15.50
CA THR A 51 -10.99 3.73 -16.03
C THR A 51 -11.65 4.51 -14.89
N HIS A 52 -12.10 5.76 -15.13
CA HIS A 52 -12.85 6.53 -14.12
C HIS A 52 -14.08 5.79 -13.58
N GLN A 53 -14.80 5.06 -14.44
CA GLN A 53 -15.97 4.29 -14.02
C GLN A 53 -15.60 3.10 -13.13
N GLU A 54 -14.55 2.35 -13.51
CA GLU A 54 -14.02 1.25 -12.69
C GLU A 54 -13.55 1.75 -11.32
N LEU A 55 -12.87 2.89 -11.28
CA LEU A 55 -12.36 3.49 -10.06
C LEU A 55 -13.47 3.98 -9.14
N ASN A 56 -14.46 4.71 -9.66
CA ASN A 56 -15.60 5.19 -8.88
C ASN A 56 -16.38 4.01 -8.25
N LYS A 57 -16.60 2.94 -9.02
CA LYS A 57 -17.25 1.73 -8.48
C LYS A 57 -16.46 1.12 -7.32
N ALA A 58 -15.13 1.09 -7.40
CA ALA A 58 -14.28 0.61 -6.32
C ALA A 58 -14.28 1.56 -5.11
N GLN A 59 -14.34 2.88 -5.33
CA GLN A 59 -14.44 3.88 -4.25
C GLN A 59 -15.74 3.71 -3.44
N VAL A 60 -16.89 3.59 -4.11
CA VAL A 60 -18.17 3.33 -3.44
C VAL A 60 -18.11 2.03 -2.61
N ALA A 61 -17.50 0.98 -3.15
CA ALA A 61 -17.39 -0.30 -2.46
C ALA A 61 -16.45 -0.23 -1.23
N ILE A 62 -15.33 0.50 -1.31
CA ILE A 62 -14.42 0.63 -0.16
C ILE A 62 -15.01 1.52 0.94
N GLU A 63 -15.75 2.57 0.56
CA GLU A 63 -16.50 3.40 1.52
C GLU A 63 -17.58 2.59 2.24
N ALA A 64 -18.29 1.73 1.51
CA ALA A 64 -19.24 0.81 2.11
C ALA A 64 -18.55 -0.15 3.09
N ALA A 65 -17.39 -0.73 2.73
CA ALA A 65 -16.63 -1.60 3.64
C ALA A 65 -16.21 -0.88 4.92
N LEU A 66 -15.66 0.33 4.79
CA LEU A 66 -15.22 1.18 5.90
C LEU A 66 -16.39 1.65 6.80
N SER A 67 -17.62 1.70 6.27
CA SER A 67 -18.81 1.98 7.08
C SER A 67 -19.19 0.83 8.02
N TRP A 68 -18.76 -0.39 7.71
CA TRP A 68 -19.02 -1.59 8.52
C TRP A 68 -17.89 -1.91 9.49
N ASP A 69 -16.63 -1.79 9.04
CA ASP A 69 -15.46 -2.11 9.85
C ASP A 69 -14.26 -1.23 9.48
N SER A 70 -13.48 -0.87 10.49
CA SER A 70 -12.25 -0.07 10.38
C SER A 70 -11.01 -0.93 10.12
N ASN A 71 -11.14 -1.99 9.32
CA ASN A 71 -10.04 -2.91 9.05
C ASN A 71 -8.84 -2.16 8.39
N PRO A 72 -7.60 -2.33 8.88
CA PRO A 72 -6.42 -1.68 8.28
C PRO A 72 -6.24 -1.99 6.79
N GLU A 73 -6.68 -3.17 6.33
CA GLU A 73 -6.61 -3.55 4.91
C GLU A 73 -7.53 -2.70 4.03
N TYR A 74 -8.68 -2.26 4.54
CA TYR A 74 -9.59 -1.44 3.77
C TYR A 74 -9.01 -0.04 3.56
N TYR A 75 -8.34 0.51 4.56
CA TYR A 75 -7.60 1.76 4.42
C TYR A 75 -6.43 1.65 3.44
N ASP A 76 -5.73 0.52 3.37
CA ASP A 76 -4.69 0.30 2.35
C ASP A 76 -5.28 0.27 0.94
N TYR A 77 -6.40 -0.44 0.74
CA TYR A 77 -7.12 -0.43 -0.53
C TYR A 77 -7.62 0.97 -0.89
N GLN A 78 -8.18 1.71 0.06
CA GLN A 78 -8.63 3.08 -0.15
C GLN A 78 -7.47 3.98 -0.58
N GLY A 79 -6.33 3.90 0.11
CA GLY A 79 -5.12 4.64 -0.25
C GLY A 79 -4.61 4.26 -1.65
N ARG A 80 -4.76 3.00 -2.05
CA ARG A 80 -4.43 2.53 -3.40
C ARG A 80 -5.37 3.08 -4.46
N LEU A 81 -6.67 3.16 -4.18
CA LEU A 81 -7.65 3.76 -5.09
C LEU A 81 -7.39 5.26 -5.28
N PHE A 82 -7.13 6.00 -4.21
CA PHE A 82 -6.75 7.41 -4.30
C PHE A 82 -5.44 7.62 -5.05
N HIS A 83 -4.46 6.73 -4.90
CA HIS A 83 -3.25 6.78 -5.72
C HIS A 83 -3.58 6.55 -7.21
N TYR A 84 -4.47 5.61 -7.55
CA TYR A 84 -4.92 5.46 -8.94
C TYR A 84 -5.66 6.69 -9.45
N GLU A 85 -6.48 7.33 -8.63
CA GLU A 85 -7.14 8.60 -8.96
C GLU A 85 -6.12 9.68 -9.32
N ALA A 86 -5.05 9.81 -8.53
CA ALA A 86 -3.96 10.74 -8.81
C ALA A 86 -3.25 10.46 -10.15
N LEU A 87 -3.13 9.18 -10.54
CA LEU A 87 -2.45 8.78 -11.77
C LEU A 87 -3.28 9.00 -13.04
N ILE A 88 -4.61 8.95 -12.93
CA ILE A 88 -5.52 9.16 -14.08
C ILE A 88 -6.10 10.58 -14.14
N SER A 89 -5.71 11.45 -13.20
CA SER A 89 -6.22 12.83 -13.14
C SER A 89 -5.57 13.72 -14.20
N ASP A 90 -6.39 14.42 -14.97
CA ASP A 90 -5.96 15.43 -15.94
C ASP A 90 -5.64 16.80 -15.30
N SER A 91 -5.98 16.99 -14.02
CA SER A 91 -5.78 18.23 -13.28
C SER A 91 -4.72 18.08 -12.19
N PRO A 92 -3.70 18.98 -12.14
CA PRO A 92 -2.71 18.98 -11.06
C PRO A 92 -3.32 19.15 -9.67
N LEU A 93 -4.41 19.94 -9.56
CA LEU A 93 -5.12 20.14 -8.30
C LEU A 93 -5.77 18.85 -7.82
N LEU A 94 -6.53 18.18 -8.71
CA LEU A 94 -7.19 16.91 -8.38
C LEU A 94 -6.18 15.81 -8.07
N GLN A 95 -5.06 15.77 -8.82
CA GLN A 95 -3.95 14.86 -8.53
C GLN A 95 -3.41 15.07 -7.12
N THR A 96 -3.15 16.32 -6.73
CA THR A 96 -2.61 16.65 -5.39
C THR A 96 -3.60 16.30 -4.29
N THR A 97 -4.89 16.60 -4.47
CA THR A 97 -5.95 16.21 -3.53
C THR A 97 -6.03 14.70 -3.37
N ALA A 98 -6.00 13.95 -4.47
CA ALA A 98 -6.00 12.50 -4.43
C ALA A 98 -4.76 11.93 -3.71
N LEU A 99 -3.58 12.52 -3.88
CA LEU A 99 -2.39 12.13 -3.11
C LEU A 99 -2.54 12.39 -1.61
N HIS A 100 -3.13 13.52 -1.20
CA HIS A 100 -3.41 13.77 0.23
C HIS A 100 -4.45 12.80 0.81
N ASN A 101 -5.48 12.46 0.05
CA ASN A 101 -6.45 11.43 0.46
C ASN A 101 -5.78 10.06 0.60
N ALA A 102 -4.91 9.70 -0.36
CA ALA A 102 -4.11 8.48 -0.27
C ALA A 102 -3.22 8.47 0.98
N LEU A 103 -2.57 9.60 1.27
CA LEU A 103 -1.73 9.76 2.44
C LEU A 103 -2.52 9.51 3.73
N ALA A 104 -3.69 10.13 3.87
CA ALA A 104 -4.56 9.96 5.04
C ALA A 104 -4.99 8.50 5.22
N SER A 105 -5.38 7.82 4.15
CA SER A 105 -5.73 6.39 4.21
C SER A 105 -4.55 5.52 4.65
N TYR A 106 -3.34 5.73 4.10
CA TYR A 106 -2.17 4.98 4.54
C TYR A 106 -1.72 5.32 5.96
N GLN A 107 -1.93 6.56 6.44
CA GLN A 107 -1.73 6.92 7.85
C GLN A 107 -2.63 6.09 8.77
N HIS A 108 -3.92 5.98 8.44
CA HIS A 108 -4.84 5.14 9.19
C HIS A 108 -4.43 3.66 9.17
N SER A 109 -4.10 3.13 7.99
CA SER A 109 -3.69 1.73 7.84
C SER A 109 -2.42 1.41 8.64
N THR A 110 -1.40 2.27 8.55
CA THR A 110 -0.12 2.08 9.27
C THR A 110 -0.25 2.32 10.78
N ALA A 111 -1.16 3.19 11.23
CA ALA A 111 -1.44 3.35 12.67
C ALA A 111 -2.08 2.08 13.26
N LEU A 112 -3.02 1.47 12.54
CA LEU A 112 -3.70 0.24 12.96
C LEU A 112 -2.81 -1.00 12.82
N ARG A 113 -1.94 -1.04 11.79
CA ARG A 113 -1.03 -2.17 11.54
C ARG A 113 0.39 -1.70 11.19
N PRO A 114 1.20 -1.27 12.17
CA PRO A 114 2.50 -0.64 11.94
C PRO A 114 3.53 -1.50 11.19
N ARG A 115 3.39 -2.83 11.24
CA ARG A 115 4.32 -3.78 10.61
C ARG A 115 3.87 -4.25 9.22
N TRP A 116 2.82 -3.67 8.65
CA TRP A 116 2.36 -4.12 7.34
C TRP A 116 3.15 -3.46 6.20
N ALA A 117 3.97 -4.28 5.55
CA ALA A 117 4.98 -3.79 4.61
C ALA A 117 4.40 -3.01 3.44
N TYR A 118 3.26 -3.44 2.89
CA TYR A 118 2.61 -2.80 1.74
C TYR A 118 2.19 -1.37 2.07
N SER A 119 1.48 -1.16 3.18
CA SER A 119 1.03 0.16 3.60
C SER A 119 2.19 1.07 3.97
N GLN A 120 3.24 0.55 4.62
CA GLN A 120 4.45 1.33 4.91
C GLN A 120 5.17 1.76 3.62
N ALA A 121 5.28 0.87 2.63
CA ALA A 121 5.94 1.17 1.36
C ALA A 121 5.15 2.20 0.55
N ASN A 122 3.82 2.05 0.49
CA ASN A 122 2.95 2.99 -0.19
C ASN A 122 2.87 4.33 0.55
N PHE A 123 2.86 4.34 1.89
CA PHE A 123 2.94 5.56 2.69
C PHE A 123 4.21 6.35 2.37
N ALA A 124 5.37 5.70 2.35
CA ALA A 124 6.62 6.32 1.92
C ALA A 124 6.56 6.85 0.49
N LEU A 125 5.94 6.10 -0.44
CA LEU A 125 5.78 6.52 -1.83
C LEU A 125 4.90 7.77 -1.96
N ILE A 126 3.73 7.78 -1.32
CA ILE A 126 2.82 8.94 -1.39
C ILE A 126 3.48 10.18 -0.78
N LYS A 127 4.17 10.04 0.37
CA LYS A 127 4.96 11.15 0.93
C LYS A 127 6.03 11.65 -0.03
N ALA A 128 6.74 10.75 -0.72
CA ALA A 128 7.73 11.14 -1.71
C ALA A 128 7.13 11.87 -2.93
N LEU A 129 5.96 11.44 -3.41
CA LEU A 129 5.22 12.12 -4.48
C LEU A 129 4.77 13.53 -4.05
N LEU A 130 4.38 13.69 -2.79
CA LEU A 130 4.07 14.99 -2.15
C LEU A 130 5.32 15.80 -1.76
N LYS A 131 6.53 15.26 -1.97
CA LYS A 131 7.82 15.86 -1.54
C LYS A 131 7.94 16.07 -0.03
N GLU A 132 7.21 15.30 0.76
CA GLU A 132 7.28 15.28 2.22
C GLU A 132 8.37 14.32 2.69
N PHE A 133 9.61 14.81 2.79
CA PHE A 133 10.78 14.01 3.18
C PHE A 133 11.15 14.14 4.66
N ASP A 134 10.14 14.06 5.53
CA ASP A 134 10.27 14.16 6.98
C ASP A 134 10.71 12.82 7.63
N GLU A 135 10.64 12.75 8.96
CA GLU A 135 11.04 11.55 9.69
C GLU A 135 10.07 10.38 9.49
N ASP A 136 8.76 10.65 9.32
CA ASP A 136 7.76 9.61 9.06
C ASP A 136 8.04 8.92 7.72
N TYR A 137 8.44 9.67 6.69
CA TYR A 137 8.90 9.11 5.42
C TYR A 137 10.07 8.13 5.59
N LYS A 138 11.07 8.50 6.40
CA LYS A 138 12.25 7.65 6.65
C LYS A 138 11.91 6.43 7.50
N ILE A 139 11.05 6.59 8.50
CA ILE A 139 10.54 5.48 9.32
C ILE A 139 9.79 4.48 8.44
N ALA A 140 8.93 4.97 7.55
CA ALA A 140 8.16 4.14 6.62
C ALA A 140 9.06 3.32 5.69
N ILE A 141 10.12 3.93 5.13
CA ILE A 141 11.14 3.22 4.35
C ILE A 141 11.75 2.07 5.15
N LYS A 142 12.19 2.34 6.39
CA LYS A 142 12.82 1.34 7.26
C LYS A 142 11.83 0.21 7.58
N GLN A 143 10.60 0.54 7.97
CA GLN A 143 9.58 -0.46 8.33
C GLN A 143 9.20 -1.34 7.15
N ALA A 144 8.95 -0.76 5.98
CA ALA A 144 8.63 -1.52 4.77
C ALA A 144 9.78 -2.46 4.36
N ALA A 145 11.03 -1.99 4.42
CA ALA A 145 12.19 -2.79 4.06
C ALA A 145 12.43 -3.96 5.03
N ILE A 146 12.13 -3.78 6.32
CA ILE A 146 12.26 -4.83 7.34
C ILE A 146 11.12 -5.85 7.23
N SER A 147 9.88 -5.39 7.04
CA SER A 147 8.69 -6.24 7.10
C SER A 147 8.32 -6.93 5.79
N GLY A 148 8.76 -6.42 4.64
CA GLY A 148 8.46 -7.01 3.32
C GLY A 148 9.62 -7.00 2.33
N PRO A 149 10.85 -7.42 2.70
CA PRO A 149 12.02 -7.33 1.83
C PRO A 149 11.88 -8.10 0.51
N TRP A 150 11.05 -9.15 0.47
CA TRP A 150 10.87 -10.03 -0.68
C TRP A 150 9.55 -9.83 -1.42
N GLU A 151 8.70 -8.92 -0.95
CA GLU A 151 7.42 -8.64 -1.54
C GLU A 151 7.60 -7.76 -2.79
N ASN A 152 7.08 -8.18 -3.93
CA ASN A 152 7.31 -7.48 -5.19
C ASN A 152 6.74 -6.05 -5.17
N GLY A 153 5.52 -5.89 -4.65
CA GLY A 153 4.88 -4.57 -4.53
C GLY A 153 5.64 -3.62 -3.60
N VAL A 154 6.19 -4.14 -2.50
CA VAL A 154 7.05 -3.37 -1.58
C VAL A 154 8.33 -2.94 -2.28
N ASN A 155 9.01 -3.86 -2.98
CA ASN A 155 10.24 -3.54 -3.69
C ASN A 155 10.02 -2.45 -4.76
N ILE A 156 8.91 -2.50 -5.49
CA ILE A 156 8.52 -1.48 -6.48
C ILE A 156 8.27 -0.13 -5.81
N ALA A 157 7.39 -0.08 -4.80
CA ALA A 157 7.00 1.17 -4.15
C ALA A 157 8.18 1.83 -3.44
N LEU A 158 9.03 1.06 -2.74
CA LEU A 158 10.23 1.59 -2.09
C LEU A 158 11.30 2.05 -3.08
N ALA A 159 11.46 1.37 -4.22
CA ALA A 159 12.37 1.83 -5.25
C ALA A 159 11.95 3.22 -5.76
N GLU A 160 10.67 3.39 -6.07
CA GLU A 160 10.14 4.69 -6.52
C GLU A 160 10.24 5.77 -5.43
N ALA A 161 9.80 5.47 -4.20
CA ALA A 161 9.88 6.38 -3.07
C ALA A 161 11.31 6.84 -2.80
N GLY A 162 12.27 5.91 -2.78
CA GLY A 162 13.67 6.21 -2.49
C GLY A 162 14.38 6.96 -3.61
N LEU A 163 14.01 6.74 -4.88
CA LEU A 163 14.57 7.47 -6.02
C LEU A 163 14.07 8.92 -6.09
N LEU A 164 12.80 9.14 -5.74
CA LEU A 164 12.21 10.48 -5.60
C LEU A 164 12.87 11.27 -4.46
N GLY A 165 13.03 10.64 -3.29
CA GLY A 165 13.60 11.27 -2.10
C GLY A 165 15.12 11.15 -1.95
N TRP A 166 15.86 10.65 -2.95
CA TRP A 166 17.25 10.22 -2.78
C TRP A 166 18.17 11.23 -2.06
N LEU A 167 18.01 12.53 -2.34
CA LEU A 167 18.84 13.58 -1.78
C LEU A 167 18.58 13.83 -0.28
N SER A 168 17.39 13.51 0.23
CA SER A 168 17.05 13.66 1.66
C SER A 168 17.50 12.48 2.52
N LEU A 169 17.86 11.35 1.90
CA LEU A 169 18.27 10.13 2.58
C LEU A 169 19.73 10.20 3.05
N ASN A 170 19.99 9.71 4.26
CA ASN A 170 21.35 9.50 4.78
C ASN A 170 22.01 8.24 4.14
N PRO A 171 23.32 7.99 4.36
CA PRO A 171 24.01 6.84 3.77
C PRO A 171 23.36 5.48 4.10
N GLN A 172 22.86 5.31 5.33
CA GLN A 172 22.22 4.08 5.78
C GLN A 172 20.88 3.86 5.07
N GLU A 173 20.07 4.91 4.91
CA GLU A 173 18.80 4.88 4.20
C GLU A 173 18.99 4.66 2.69
N ARG A 174 19.99 5.31 2.09
CA ARG A 174 20.37 5.04 0.69
C ARG A 174 20.74 3.58 0.50
N LYS A 175 21.46 2.99 1.46
CA LYS A 175 21.78 1.56 1.43
C LYS A 175 20.53 0.67 1.48
N ILE A 176 19.54 1.03 2.31
CA ILE A 176 18.25 0.31 2.35
C ILE A 176 17.58 0.34 0.97
N ILE A 177 17.54 1.51 0.32
CA ILE A 177 16.96 1.67 -1.01
C ILE A 177 17.75 0.91 -2.08
N THR A 178 19.08 0.94 -2.06
CA THR A 178 19.88 0.20 -3.04
C THR A 178 19.73 -1.30 -2.88
N ASP A 179 19.70 -1.80 -1.64
CA ASP A 179 19.49 -3.23 -1.37
C ASP A 179 18.07 -3.65 -1.79
N ASN A 180 17.08 -2.77 -1.60
CA ASN A 180 15.71 -2.96 -2.10
C ASN A 180 15.65 -3.00 -3.63
N ILE A 181 16.31 -2.07 -4.32
CA ILE A 181 16.40 -2.07 -5.78
C ILE A 181 17.10 -3.35 -6.26
N GLN A 182 18.17 -3.80 -5.60
CA GLN A 182 18.87 -5.05 -5.93
C GLN A 182 17.92 -6.27 -5.85
N ARG A 183 17.05 -6.33 -4.84
CA ARG A 183 16.02 -7.39 -4.76
C ARG A 183 14.96 -7.22 -5.84
N GLY A 184 14.50 -6.00 -6.07
CA GLY A 184 13.52 -5.67 -7.10
C GLY A 184 13.96 -6.09 -8.50
N ILE A 185 15.21 -5.82 -8.90
CA ILE A 185 15.71 -6.17 -10.23
C ILE A 185 15.82 -7.69 -10.44
N ARG A 186 16.02 -8.46 -9.37
CA ARG A 186 16.05 -9.94 -9.42
C ARG A 186 14.65 -10.52 -9.61
N ARG A 187 13.63 -9.86 -9.06
CA ARG A 187 12.23 -10.30 -9.08
C ARG A 187 11.48 -9.81 -10.32
N ASN A 188 11.64 -8.53 -10.67
CA ASN A 188 10.89 -7.85 -11.73
C ASN A 188 11.73 -6.71 -12.34
N MET A 189 12.74 -7.09 -13.13
CA MET A 189 13.68 -6.15 -13.76
C MET A 189 12.99 -5.11 -14.63
N GLU A 190 12.02 -5.51 -15.45
CA GLU A 190 11.36 -4.62 -16.40
C GLU A 190 10.63 -3.48 -15.68
N HIS A 191 9.90 -3.77 -14.60
CA HIS A 191 9.20 -2.73 -13.85
C HIS A 191 10.19 -1.78 -13.17
N ILE A 192 11.25 -2.30 -12.53
CA ILE A 192 12.27 -1.46 -11.92
C ILE A 192 12.97 -0.57 -12.96
N LYS A 193 13.25 -1.10 -14.15
CA LYS A 193 13.83 -0.35 -15.27
C LYS A 193 12.91 0.80 -15.71
N ILE A 194 11.59 0.56 -15.79
CA ILE A 194 10.60 1.61 -16.11
C ILE A 194 10.68 2.76 -15.09
N ILE A 195 10.69 2.45 -13.80
CA ILE A 195 10.75 3.45 -12.71
C ILE A 195 12.06 4.26 -12.81
N ILE A 196 13.19 3.58 -12.93
CA ILE A 196 14.51 4.22 -13.01
C ILE A 196 14.59 5.18 -14.19
N ASN A 197 14.08 4.78 -15.35
CA ASN A 197 14.08 5.59 -16.56
C ASN A 197 13.11 6.77 -16.45
N ARG A 198 11.90 6.56 -15.91
CA ARG A 198 10.88 7.61 -15.69
C ARG A 198 11.45 8.81 -14.93
N TYR A 199 12.25 8.55 -13.89
CA TYR A 199 12.83 9.61 -13.05
C TYR A 199 14.26 10.02 -13.44
N ASN A 200 14.77 9.51 -14.57
CA ASN A 200 16.13 9.75 -15.04
C ASN A 200 17.21 9.49 -13.97
N LYS A 201 17.05 8.41 -13.19
CA LYS A 201 17.95 8.04 -12.08
C LYS A 201 18.90 6.88 -12.43
N ARG A 202 19.05 6.52 -13.70
CA ARG A 202 19.84 5.36 -14.13
C ARG A 202 21.28 5.41 -13.65
N SER A 203 21.99 6.52 -13.89
CA SER A 203 23.40 6.67 -13.48
C SER A 203 23.55 6.56 -11.96
N LEU A 204 22.62 7.18 -11.22
CA LEU A 204 22.60 7.12 -9.77
C LEU A 204 22.45 5.68 -9.27
N VAL A 205 21.47 4.94 -9.79
CA VAL A 205 21.25 3.54 -9.41
C VAL A 205 22.47 2.69 -9.77
N CYS A 206 22.93 2.76 -11.02
CA CYS A 206 24.02 1.94 -11.51
C CYS A 206 25.35 2.19 -10.78
N ALA A 207 25.58 3.39 -10.24
CA ALA A 207 26.75 3.70 -9.43
C ALA A 207 26.71 3.11 -8.00
N ASN A 208 25.52 2.80 -7.49
CA ASN A 208 25.32 2.38 -6.09
C ASN A 208 24.88 0.92 -5.93
N LEU A 209 24.52 0.22 -7.02
CA LEU A 209 24.17 -1.20 -6.97
C LEU A 209 25.39 -2.11 -6.82
N GLN A 210 25.15 -3.29 -6.24
CA GLN A 210 26.16 -4.34 -6.20
C GLN A 210 26.41 -4.88 -7.61
N ARG A 211 27.69 -5.06 -7.96
CA ARG A 211 28.08 -5.63 -9.24
C ARG A 211 27.71 -7.11 -9.29
N ASP A 212 26.68 -7.44 -10.06
CA ASP A 212 26.27 -8.81 -10.35
C ASP A 212 25.70 -8.93 -11.79
N ILE A 213 25.22 -10.12 -12.16
CA ILE A 213 24.63 -10.35 -13.50
C ILE A 213 23.38 -9.47 -13.75
N TYR A 214 22.62 -9.15 -12.71
CA TYR A 214 21.39 -8.38 -12.83
C TYR A 214 21.69 -6.89 -12.99
N GLN A 215 22.68 -6.37 -12.26
CA GLN A 215 23.17 -5.01 -12.42
C GLN A 215 23.72 -4.78 -13.83
N ARG A 216 24.55 -5.71 -14.36
CA ARG A 216 25.07 -5.59 -15.74
C ARG A 216 23.95 -5.58 -16.78
N LYS A 217 22.96 -6.46 -16.64
CA LYS A 217 21.79 -6.51 -17.53
C LYS A 217 20.96 -5.22 -17.47
N LEU A 218 20.79 -4.63 -16.28
CA LEU A 218 20.07 -3.38 -16.12
C LEU A 218 20.86 -2.19 -16.70
N CYS A 219 22.16 -2.11 -16.39
CA CYS A 219 22.99 -0.92 -16.60
C CYS A 219 23.69 -0.88 -17.97
N GLY A 220 23.95 -2.02 -18.61
CA GLY A 220 24.43 -2.13 -19.99
C GLY A 220 25.95 -2.08 -20.16
N PHE A 221 26.72 -2.34 -19.10
CA PHE A 221 28.18 -2.47 -19.11
C PHE A 221 28.61 -3.61 -18.19
#